data_AF-A0A0J8R2Z2-F1
#
_entry.id   AF-A0A0J8R2Z2-F1
#
_cell.length_a   1.000
_cell.length_b   1.000
_cell.length_c   1.000
_cell.angle_alpha   90.00
_cell.angle_beta   90.00
_cell.angle_gamma   90.00
#
_symmetry.space_group_name_H-M   'P 1'
#
loop_
_entity.id
_entity.type
_entity.pdbx_description
1 polymer ?
#
loop_
_entity_poly.entity_id
_entity_poly.type
_entity_poly.pdbx_seq_one_letter_code
_entity_poly.pdbx_strand_id
1 'polypeptide(L)'
;MPGTALVLVGQNIKQAFDEYSKLVINTGDFSQLEDLHLQTVGAKVYSTDITARGVETCRIACGGHGYSALSGFGRMYAHTVNAVTYEGDNYVISQQVPRAILKHYNGRTESTVPSLSYLSFIRNPDAAGILTAASESDWFKLENQQWVLERRLATLVRAHLDATVCGKDTSFTVHELTMAHCDFVYWRGFWDVVRKTVGSEFYGPLEALAHVFSLSILQTAYKDVYSPHSLTEHQRKTLVSAYDQAIETLAEHSKSIIEAYGFTDFEMDSALARPDMDPYEALWQGARQSEMNNFREIWPLIVDARKIWRRLEEEKAKL
;
A
#
# COMPACT_ATOMS: atom_id res chain seq x y z
N MET A 1 -8.16 -0.72 2.39
CA MET A 1 -7.53 -0.82 3.72
C MET A 1 -6.32 0.11 3.87
N PRO A 2 -5.27 0.09 3.02
CA PRO A 2 -4.06 0.90 3.27
C PRO A 2 -4.23 2.41 3.00
N GLY A 3 -5.25 2.81 2.23
CA GLY A 3 -5.45 4.19 1.79
C GLY A 3 -5.47 5.21 2.93
N THR A 4 -6.16 4.93 4.04
CA THR A 4 -6.21 5.85 5.19
C THR A 4 -4.84 6.01 5.86
N ALA A 5 -4.08 4.91 5.99
CA ALA A 5 -2.70 4.98 6.47
C ALA A 5 -1.83 5.85 5.57
N LEU A 6 -2.01 5.76 4.24
CA LEU A 6 -1.33 6.61 3.26
C LEU A 6 -1.64 8.08 3.43
N VAL A 7 -2.92 8.42 3.58
CA VAL A 7 -3.38 9.81 3.74
C VAL A 7 -2.81 10.40 5.04
N LEU A 8 -2.94 9.69 6.16
CA LEU A 8 -2.50 10.18 7.46
C LEU A 8 -0.99 10.38 7.53
N VAL A 9 -0.21 9.41 7.04
CA VAL A 9 1.25 9.53 7.01
C VAL A 9 1.68 10.60 6.01
N GLY A 10 1.01 10.72 4.87
CA GLY A 10 1.25 11.80 3.90
C GLY A 10 1.01 13.20 4.49
N GLN A 11 -0.05 13.36 5.30
CA GLN A 11 -0.31 14.60 6.03
C GLN A 11 0.80 14.91 7.05
N ASN A 12 1.27 13.90 7.78
CA ASN A 12 2.39 14.06 8.72
C ASN A 12 3.69 14.47 8.00
N ILE A 13 4.01 13.85 6.86
CA ILE A 13 5.18 14.22 6.04
C ILE A 13 5.07 15.66 5.54
N LYS A 14 3.88 16.07 5.08
CA LYS A 14 3.64 17.46 4.66
C LYS A 14 3.86 18.43 5.82
N GLN A 15 3.31 18.13 7.00
CA GLN A 15 3.50 18.96 8.19
C GLN A 15 4.99 19.06 8.56
N ALA A 16 5.71 17.93 8.56
CA ALA A 16 7.15 17.90 8.81
C ALA A 16 7.93 18.74 7.79
N PHE A 17 7.55 18.71 6.51
CA PHE A 17 8.14 19.57 5.47
C PHE A 17 7.90 21.05 5.73
N ASP A 18 6.68 21.44 6.12
CA ASP A 18 6.32 22.83 6.42
C ASP A 18 7.09 23.35 7.65
N GLU A 19 7.25 22.52 8.67
CA GLU A 19 8.03 22.82 9.88
C GLU A 19 9.54 22.92 9.58
N TYR A 20 10.07 21.97 8.81
CA TYR A 20 11.46 21.96 8.34
C TYR A 20 11.78 23.20 7.51
N SER A 21 10.89 23.58 6.58
CA SER A 21 11.09 24.77 5.73
C SER A 21 11.22 26.04 6.58
N LYS A 22 10.40 26.17 7.63
CA LYS A 22 10.50 27.30 8.57
C LYS A 22 11.80 27.26 9.36
N LEU A 23 12.23 26.08 9.81
CA LEU A 23 13.49 25.91 10.53
C LEU A 23 14.67 26.38 9.67
N VAL A 24 14.80 25.86 8.44
CA VAL A 24 15.88 26.22 7.51
C VAL A 24 15.92 27.71 7.23
N ILE A 25 14.77 28.33 6.96
CA ILE A 25 14.69 29.77 6.66
C ILE A 25 15.16 30.61 7.85
N ASN A 26 14.82 30.20 9.08
CA ASN A 26 15.12 30.98 10.29
C ASN A 26 16.53 30.74 10.84
N THR A 27 17.07 29.53 10.72
CA THR A 27 18.30 29.12 11.43
C THR A 27 19.41 28.65 10.50
N GLY A 28 19.10 28.30 9.24
CA GLY A 28 20.03 27.61 8.34
C GLY A 28 20.37 26.18 8.77
N ASP A 29 19.57 25.57 9.65
CA ASP A 29 19.78 24.21 10.14
C ASP A 29 19.21 23.17 9.16
N PHE A 30 20.08 22.32 8.63
CA PHE A 30 19.74 21.24 7.69
C PHE A 30 19.73 19.85 8.33
N SER A 31 19.79 19.75 9.67
CA SER A 31 19.93 18.49 10.41
C SER A 31 18.82 17.47 10.11
N GLN A 32 17.60 17.94 9.80
CA GLN A 32 16.43 17.07 9.53
C GLN A 32 16.28 16.67 8.06
N LEU A 33 17.11 17.22 7.16
CA LEU A 33 16.95 17.03 5.71
C LEU A 33 17.04 15.56 5.30
N GLU A 34 17.96 14.80 5.91
CA GLU A 34 18.16 13.38 5.58
C GLU A 34 16.95 12.54 5.98
N ASP A 35 16.39 12.74 7.18
CA ASP A 35 15.20 12.01 7.62
C ASP A 35 13.98 12.35 6.77
N LEU A 36 13.76 13.64 6.47
CA LEU A 36 12.69 14.08 5.60
C LEU A 36 12.82 13.50 4.19
N HIS A 37 14.04 13.46 3.65
CA HIS A 37 14.31 12.83 2.36
C HIS A 37 13.95 11.34 2.38
N LEU A 38 14.36 10.59 3.41
CA LEU A 38 14.01 9.16 3.53
C LEU A 38 12.51 8.94 3.64
N GLN A 39 11.80 9.76 4.41
CA GLN A 39 10.34 9.68 4.51
C GLN A 39 9.66 9.95 3.17
N THR A 40 10.11 10.95 2.41
CA THR A 40 9.54 11.25 1.08
C THR A 40 9.83 10.16 0.05
N VAL A 41 11.04 9.60 0.02
CA VAL A 41 11.40 8.46 -0.85
C VAL A 41 10.56 7.24 -0.49
N GLY A 42 10.49 6.90 0.80
CA GLY A 42 9.68 5.79 1.30
C GLY A 42 8.21 5.97 0.94
N ALA A 43 7.65 7.16 1.18
CA ALA A 43 6.27 7.46 0.83
C ALA A 43 6.00 7.36 -0.66
N LYS A 44 6.90 7.85 -1.52
CA LYS A 44 6.79 7.72 -2.98
C LYS A 44 6.72 6.24 -3.37
N VAL A 45 7.70 5.44 -2.96
CA VAL A 45 7.76 4.01 -3.33
C VAL A 45 6.53 3.27 -2.80
N TYR A 46 6.28 3.40 -1.50
CA TYR A 46 5.27 2.62 -0.80
C TYR A 46 3.87 2.98 -1.25
N SER A 47 3.51 4.28 -1.26
CA SER A 47 2.16 4.72 -1.64
C SER A 47 1.82 4.36 -3.08
N THR A 48 2.75 4.51 -4.02
CA THR A 48 2.49 4.24 -5.44
C THR A 48 2.35 2.75 -5.72
N ASP A 49 3.20 1.93 -5.12
CA ASP A 49 3.17 0.47 -5.29
C ASP A 49 1.89 -0.13 -4.70
N ILE A 50 1.52 0.24 -3.46
CA ILE A 50 0.30 -0.30 -2.84
C ILE A 50 -0.97 0.28 -3.47
N THR A 51 -0.96 1.52 -3.95
CA THR A 51 -2.14 2.11 -4.61
C THR A 51 -2.38 1.46 -5.97
N ALA A 52 -1.34 1.25 -6.79
CA ALA A 52 -1.48 0.58 -8.08
C ALA A 52 -2.05 -0.84 -7.92
N ARG A 53 -1.52 -1.61 -6.96
CA ARG A 53 -2.04 -2.95 -6.62
C ARG A 53 -3.44 -2.90 -6.01
N GLY A 54 -3.72 -1.89 -5.20
CA GLY A 54 -5.01 -1.67 -4.55
C GLY A 54 -6.13 -1.43 -5.55
N VAL A 55 -5.91 -0.53 -6.51
CA VAL A 55 -6.90 -0.26 -7.58
C VAL A 55 -7.21 -1.51 -8.37
N GLU A 56 -6.20 -2.29 -8.75
CA GLU A 56 -6.42 -3.53 -9.51
C GLU A 56 -7.14 -4.60 -8.67
N THR A 57 -6.79 -4.73 -7.40
CA THR A 57 -7.50 -5.61 -6.46
C THR A 57 -8.98 -5.24 -6.36
N CYS A 58 -9.30 -3.94 -6.22
CA CYS A 58 -10.67 -3.44 -6.20
C CYS A 58 -11.40 -3.74 -7.52
N ARG A 59 -10.74 -3.54 -8.66
CA ARG A 59 -11.32 -3.85 -9.97
C ARG A 59 -11.70 -5.33 -10.09
N ILE A 60 -10.81 -6.23 -9.68
CA ILE A 60 -11.02 -7.68 -9.71
C ILE A 60 -12.14 -8.08 -8.74
N ALA A 61 -12.22 -7.44 -7.57
CA ALA A 61 -13.27 -7.70 -6.58
C ALA A 61 -14.69 -7.38 -7.12
N CYS A 62 -14.81 -6.44 -8.07
CA CYS A 62 -16.07 -6.14 -8.77
C CYS A 62 -16.39 -7.12 -9.92
N GLY A 63 -15.63 -8.20 -10.09
CA GLY A 63 -15.86 -9.23 -11.10
C GLY A 63 -15.88 -8.70 -12.53
N GLY A 64 -16.74 -9.27 -13.37
CA GLY A 64 -16.87 -8.87 -14.78
C GLY A 64 -17.30 -7.41 -14.96
N HIS A 65 -18.08 -6.85 -14.03
CA HIS A 65 -18.50 -5.44 -14.11
C HIS A 65 -17.35 -4.47 -13.84
N GLY A 66 -16.37 -4.86 -13.02
CA GLY A 66 -15.14 -4.09 -12.83
C GLY A 66 -14.32 -3.92 -14.11
N TYR A 67 -14.46 -4.82 -15.10
CA TYR A 67 -13.79 -4.69 -16.41
C TYR A 67 -14.41 -3.61 -17.31
N SER A 68 -15.68 -3.27 -17.11
CA SER A 68 -16.36 -2.25 -17.90
C SER A 68 -15.69 -0.88 -17.73
N ALA A 69 -15.57 -0.10 -18.80
CA ALA A 69 -15.11 1.29 -18.70
C ALA A 69 -16.00 2.14 -17.76
N LEU A 70 -17.29 1.79 -17.65
CA LEU A 70 -18.24 2.43 -16.74
C LEU A 70 -17.93 2.20 -15.25
N SER A 71 -17.03 1.27 -14.90
CA SER A 71 -16.62 1.06 -13.51
C SER A 71 -15.62 2.12 -13.02
N GLY A 72 -14.99 2.87 -13.91
CA GLY A 72 -13.95 3.85 -13.61
C GLY A 72 -12.56 3.25 -13.32
N PHE A 73 -12.49 1.99 -12.88
CA PHE A 73 -11.24 1.36 -12.43
C PHE A 73 -10.14 1.30 -13.49
N GLY A 74 -10.49 1.05 -14.76
CA GLY A 74 -9.49 0.98 -15.84
C GLY A 74 -8.72 2.29 -16.02
N ARG A 75 -9.44 3.42 -15.95
CA ARG A 75 -8.85 4.76 -16.00
C ARG A 75 -8.04 5.06 -14.74
N MET A 76 -8.59 4.74 -13.56
CA MET A 76 -7.88 4.90 -12.29
C MET A 76 -6.55 4.15 -12.29
N TYR A 77 -6.55 2.89 -12.73
CA TYR A 77 -5.34 2.06 -12.79
C TYR A 77 -4.30 2.64 -13.75
N ALA A 78 -4.72 3.05 -14.94
CA ALA A 78 -3.84 3.68 -15.92
C ALA A 78 -3.17 4.95 -15.38
N HIS A 79 -3.85 5.72 -14.52
CA HIS A 79 -3.25 6.88 -13.87
C HIS A 79 -2.33 6.50 -12.71
N THR A 80 -2.73 5.58 -11.84
CA THR A 80 -1.96 5.24 -10.63
C THR A 80 -0.71 4.46 -10.93
N VAL A 81 -0.71 3.58 -11.94
CA VAL A 81 0.48 2.78 -12.29
C VAL A 81 1.63 3.65 -12.79
N ASN A 82 1.36 4.79 -13.44
CA ASN A 82 2.44 5.69 -13.89
C ASN A 82 3.27 6.25 -12.72
N ALA A 83 2.67 6.33 -11.53
CA ALA A 83 3.31 6.84 -10.32
C ALA A 83 4.45 5.97 -9.82
N VAL A 84 4.48 4.70 -10.20
CA VAL A 84 5.60 3.81 -9.89
C VAL A 84 6.88 4.21 -10.66
N THR A 85 6.75 5.02 -11.73
CA THR A 85 7.85 5.39 -12.63
C THR A 85 8.21 6.87 -12.59
N TYR A 86 7.24 7.79 -12.57
CA TYR A 86 7.55 9.22 -12.53
C TYR A 86 8.23 9.63 -11.21
N GLU A 87 8.94 10.76 -11.20
CA GLU A 87 9.74 11.23 -10.04
C GLU A 87 10.77 10.21 -9.53
N GLY A 88 11.15 9.27 -10.40
CA GLY A 88 12.11 8.20 -10.16
C GLY A 88 11.45 6.83 -10.12
N ASP A 89 11.98 5.88 -10.88
CA ASP A 89 11.51 4.49 -10.86
C ASP A 89 11.61 3.88 -9.45
N ASN A 90 10.57 3.15 -9.03
CA ASN A 90 10.50 2.60 -7.67
C ASN A 90 11.71 1.74 -7.30
N TYR A 91 12.24 0.89 -8.19
CA TYR A 91 13.43 0.08 -7.87
C TYR A 91 14.70 0.93 -7.80
N VAL A 92 14.80 1.98 -8.61
CA VAL A 92 15.94 2.91 -8.58
C VAL A 92 15.96 3.74 -7.30
N ILE A 93 14.85 4.40 -6.95
CA ILE A 93 14.80 5.27 -5.78
C ILE A 93 14.77 4.47 -4.47
N SER A 94 14.21 3.25 -4.47
CA SER A 94 14.27 2.35 -3.31
C SER A 94 15.69 2.16 -2.80
N GLN A 95 16.72 2.22 -3.66
CA GLN A 95 18.13 2.09 -3.23
C GLN A 95 18.56 3.12 -2.18
N GLN A 96 17.89 4.29 -2.09
CA GLN A 96 18.29 5.36 -1.18
C GLN A 96 18.05 4.99 0.29
N VAL A 97 16.97 4.25 0.59
CA VAL A 97 16.65 3.83 1.96
C VAL A 97 17.68 2.80 2.50
N PRO A 98 18.00 1.69 1.79
CA PRO A 98 19.04 0.77 2.23
C PRO A 98 20.44 1.38 2.30
N ARG A 99 20.78 2.33 1.43
CA ARG A 99 22.05 3.08 1.52
C ARG A 99 22.13 3.87 2.82
N ALA A 100 21.06 4.57 3.20
CA ALA A 100 21.01 5.28 4.48
C ALA A 100 21.05 4.31 5.67
N ILE A 101 20.32 3.19 5.59
CA ILE A 101 20.42 2.12 6.60
C ILE A 101 21.89 1.68 6.77
N LEU A 102 22.61 1.40 5.68
CA LEU A 102 24.01 0.97 5.72
C LEU A 102 24.91 2.05 6.33
N LYS A 103 24.73 3.31 5.93
CA LYS A 103 25.47 4.47 6.45
C LYS A 103 25.30 4.61 7.96
N HIS A 104 24.05 4.66 8.45
CA HIS A 104 23.76 4.86 9.87
C HIS A 104 24.08 3.60 10.70
N TYR A 105 23.87 2.41 10.14
CA TYR A 105 24.25 1.16 10.79
C TYR A 105 25.77 1.00 10.93
N ASN A 106 26.57 1.42 9.96
CA ASN A 106 28.04 1.39 10.10
C ASN A 106 28.56 2.52 10.99
N GLY A 107 27.94 3.71 10.89
CA GLY A 107 28.34 4.90 11.65
C GLY A 107 27.88 4.94 13.11
N ARG A 108 26.94 4.09 13.52
CA ARG A 108 26.28 4.16 14.84
C ARG A 108 25.56 5.49 15.09
N THR A 109 24.96 6.03 14.03
CA THR A 109 24.28 7.33 14.04
C THR A 109 22.78 7.18 13.79
N GLU A 110 22.20 5.99 13.99
CA GLU A 110 20.76 5.77 13.82
C GLU A 110 19.87 6.66 14.70
N SER A 111 20.38 7.12 15.85
CA SER A 111 19.67 8.05 16.75
C SER A 111 19.47 9.45 16.17
N THR A 112 20.23 9.79 15.12
CA THR A 112 20.12 11.10 14.43
C THR A 112 19.00 11.13 13.39
N VAL A 113 18.46 9.97 13.02
CA VAL A 113 17.44 9.81 11.97
C VAL A 113 16.26 9.02 12.56
N PRO A 114 15.20 9.69 13.05
CA PRO A 114 14.08 9.03 13.73
C PRO A 114 13.43 7.88 12.95
N SER A 115 13.35 7.97 11.62
CA SER A 115 12.83 6.89 10.76
C SER A 115 13.67 5.61 10.81
N LEU A 116 14.94 5.70 11.21
CA LEU A 116 15.87 4.59 11.34
C LEU A 116 16.09 4.13 12.79
N SER A 117 15.28 4.61 13.75
CA SER A 117 15.48 4.30 15.17
C SER A 117 15.47 2.80 15.51
N TYR A 118 14.81 1.99 14.68
CA TYR A 118 14.78 0.53 14.80
C TYR A 118 16.15 -0.14 14.57
N LEU A 119 17.12 0.53 13.95
CA LEU A 119 18.46 -0.02 13.74
C LEU A 119 19.19 -0.29 15.06
N SER A 120 18.88 0.48 16.11
CA SER A 120 19.44 0.28 17.45
C SER A 120 19.06 -1.11 18.01
N PHE A 121 17.83 -1.56 17.74
CA PHE A 121 17.36 -2.89 18.11
C PHE A 121 18.13 -3.99 17.36
N ILE A 122 18.48 -3.78 16.08
CA ILE A 122 19.22 -4.79 15.29
C ILE A 122 20.57 -5.12 15.91
N ARG A 123 21.21 -4.16 16.58
CA ARG A 123 22.49 -4.38 17.27
C ARG A 123 22.36 -5.15 18.57
N ASN A 124 21.22 -5.01 19.25
CA ASN A 124 20.95 -5.69 20.50
C ASN A 124 19.61 -6.45 20.39
N PRO A 125 19.57 -7.53 19.58
CA PRO A 125 18.36 -8.29 19.36
C PRO A 125 17.86 -8.98 20.65
N ASP A 126 18.73 -9.17 21.64
CA ASP A 126 18.38 -9.77 22.93
C ASP A 126 17.68 -8.77 23.88
N ALA A 127 17.78 -7.47 23.61
CA ALA A 127 17.00 -6.45 24.31
C ALA A 127 15.54 -6.39 23.85
N ALA A 128 15.23 -6.91 22.66
CA ALA A 128 13.83 -7.08 22.25
C ALA A 128 13.21 -8.19 23.09
N GLY A 129 12.10 -7.86 23.75
CA GLY A 129 11.34 -8.79 24.59
C GLY A 129 10.91 -10.06 23.86
N ILE A 130 10.25 -10.96 24.57
CA ILE A 130 9.76 -12.22 24.00
C ILE A 130 8.40 -11.95 23.34
N LEU A 131 8.17 -12.52 22.15
CA LEU A 131 6.84 -12.53 21.55
C LEU A 131 5.88 -13.30 22.46
N THR A 132 4.87 -12.63 23.01
CA THR A 132 3.92 -13.25 23.95
C THR A 132 2.62 -13.68 23.27
N ALA A 133 2.54 -13.59 21.94
CA ALA A 133 1.34 -13.92 21.20
C ALA A 133 1.05 -15.43 21.26
N ALA A 134 -0.05 -15.80 21.94
CA ALA A 134 -0.52 -17.16 22.08
C ALA A 134 -1.98 -17.34 21.61
N SER A 135 -2.77 -16.26 21.63
CA SER A 135 -4.17 -16.19 21.21
C SER A 135 -4.39 -15.08 20.17
N GLU A 136 -5.58 -15.05 19.58
CA GLU A 136 -6.01 -14.03 18.63
C GLU A 136 -5.93 -12.63 19.24
N SER A 137 -6.40 -12.48 20.48
CA SER A 137 -6.41 -11.22 21.23
C SER A 137 -5.01 -10.63 21.45
N ASP A 138 -3.97 -11.47 21.48
CA ASP A 138 -2.62 -11.00 21.70
C ASP A 138 -2.04 -10.28 20.48
N TRP A 139 -2.54 -10.56 19.27
CA TRP A 139 -2.10 -9.89 18.05
C TRP A 139 -2.57 -8.44 17.94
N PHE A 140 -3.60 -8.07 18.70
CA PHE A 140 -4.06 -6.68 18.82
C PHE A 140 -3.13 -5.84 19.72
N LYS A 141 -2.25 -6.46 20.52
CA LYS A 141 -1.28 -5.76 21.37
C LYS A 141 -0.13 -5.21 20.51
N LEU A 142 0.13 -3.91 20.63
CA LEU A 142 1.10 -3.21 19.79
C LEU A 142 2.54 -3.72 20.00
N GLU A 143 2.85 -4.22 21.19
CA GLU A 143 4.17 -4.79 21.51
C GLU A 143 4.46 -6.03 20.66
N ASN A 144 3.46 -6.89 20.45
CA ASN A 144 3.60 -8.07 19.60
C ASN A 144 3.71 -7.70 18.11
N GLN A 145 2.94 -6.69 17.67
CA GLN A 145 3.01 -6.19 16.30
C GLN A 145 4.39 -5.57 16.02
N GLN A 146 4.86 -4.70 16.93
CA GLN A 146 6.18 -4.08 16.86
C GLN A 146 7.28 -5.14 16.79
N TRP A 147 7.21 -6.16 17.65
CA TRP A 147 8.20 -7.22 17.71
C TRP A 147 8.37 -7.93 16.36
N VAL A 148 7.26 -8.29 15.69
CA VAL A 148 7.33 -8.99 14.40
C VAL A 148 7.89 -8.08 13.30
N LEU A 149 7.44 -6.82 13.23
CA LEU A 149 7.92 -5.86 12.23
C LEU A 149 9.41 -5.56 12.39
N GLU A 150 9.87 -5.38 13.63
CA GLU A 150 11.29 -5.18 13.93
C GLU A 150 12.12 -6.41 13.53
N ARG A 151 11.66 -7.63 13.85
CA ARG A 151 12.38 -8.87 13.48
C ARG A 151 12.47 -9.07 11.97
N ARG A 152 11.41 -8.72 11.23
CA ARG A 152 11.42 -8.69 9.77
C ARG A 152 12.48 -7.72 9.25
N LEU A 153 12.51 -6.50 9.79
CA LEU A 153 13.51 -5.49 9.42
C LEU A 153 14.94 -5.92 9.74
N ALA A 154 15.20 -6.44 10.95
CA ALA A 154 16.51 -6.98 11.31
C ALA A 154 16.99 -8.03 10.31
N THR A 155 16.07 -8.89 9.87
CA THR A 155 16.36 -9.97 8.95
C THR A 155 16.75 -9.45 7.58
N LEU A 156 15.94 -8.55 7.00
CA LEU A 156 16.20 -7.97 5.68
C LEU A 156 17.44 -7.06 5.68
N VAL A 157 17.67 -6.29 6.76
CA VAL A 157 18.87 -5.46 6.92
C VAL A 157 20.12 -6.32 7.01
N ARG A 158 20.10 -7.41 7.79
CA ARG A 158 21.25 -8.32 7.87
C ARG A 158 21.53 -9.01 6.54
N ALA A 159 20.50 -9.48 5.85
CA ALA A 159 20.65 -10.06 4.51
C ALA A 159 21.25 -9.05 3.51
N HIS A 160 20.82 -7.78 3.57
CA HIS A 160 21.35 -6.72 2.73
C HIS A 160 22.82 -6.39 3.05
N LEU A 161 23.19 -6.33 4.34
CA LEU A 161 24.56 -6.13 4.79
C LEU A 161 25.47 -7.27 4.28
N ASP A 162 25.08 -8.52 4.49
CA ASP A 162 25.84 -9.69 4.07
C ASP A 162 26.01 -9.72 2.53
N ALA A 163 24.94 -9.45 1.79
CA ALA A 163 24.98 -9.37 0.33
C ALA A 163 25.92 -8.26 -0.16
N THR A 164 25.89 -7.09 0.48
CA THR A 164 26.75 -5.94 0.14
C THR A 164 28.22 -6.26 0.41
N VAL A 165 28.54 -6.90 1.54
CA VAL A 165 29.90 -7.34 1.88
C VAL A 165 30.41 -8.39 0.88
N CYS A 166 29.55 -9.29 0.43
CA CYS A 166 29.89 -10.27 -0.60
C CYS A 166 29.93 -9.70 -2.03
N GLY A 167 29.69 -8.40 -2.23
CA GLY A 167 29.65 -7.77 -3.56
C GLY A 167 28.51 -8.29 -4.45
N LYS A 168 27.43 -8.81 -3.86
CA LYS A 168 26.25 -9.26 -4.62
C LYS A 168 25.41 -8.04 -5.04
N ASP A 169 24.83 -8.12 -6.22
CA ASP A 169 23.84 -7.14 -6.66
C ASP A 169 22.58 -7.24 -5.78
N THR A 170 22.21 -6.12 -5.17
CA THR A 170 21.03 -5.99 -4.30
C THR A 170 19.92 -5.15 -4.93
N SER A 171 20.08 -4.70 -6.18
CA SER A 171 19.17 -3.76 -6.85
C SER A 171 17.71 -4.22 -6.90
N PHE A 172 17.48 -5.54 -6.87
CA PHE A 172 16.13 -6.11 -6.74
C PHE A 172 15.64 -6.18 -5.29
N THR A 173 16.48 -6.64 -4.36
CA THR A 173 16.09 -6.89 -2.96
C THR A 173 15.99 -5.62 -2.12
N VAL A 174 16.61 -4.51 -2.54
CA VAL A 174 16.46 -3.20 -1.89
C VAL A 174 15.02 -2.69 -1.90
N HIS A 175 14.22 -3.07 -2.91
CA HIS A 175 12.82 -2.69 -2.98
C HIS A 175 12.04 -3.31 -1.83
N GLU A 176 12.22 -4.62 -1.60
CA GLU A 176 11.60 -5.34 -0.48
C GLU A 176 12.01 -4.76 0.88
N LEU A 177 13.30 -4.48 1.09
CA LEU A 177 13.77 -3.83 2.31
C LEU A 177 13.16 -2.42 2.50
N THR A 178 12.99 -1.67 1.41
CA THR A 178 12.33 -0.35 1.45
C THR A 178 10.85 -0.49 1.81
N MET A 179 10.15 -1.47 1.24
CA MET A 179 8.75 -1.74 1.58
C MET A 179 8.60 -2.14 3.05
N ALA A 180 9.47 -3.01 3.57
CA ALA A 180 9.46 -3.39 4.98
C ALA A 180 9.79 -2.22 5.92
N HIS A 181 10.70 -1.33 5.52
CA HIS A 181 10.97 -0.08 6.24
C HIS A 181 9.71 0.79 6.32
N CYS A 182 9.03 0.94 5.19
CA CYS A 182 7.80 1.72 5.12
C CYS A 182 6.67 1.07 5.92
N ASP A 183 6.49 -0.26 5.87
CA ASP A 183 5.50 -0.97 6.70
C ASP A 183 5.64 -0.58 8.18
N PHE A 184 6.86 -0.56 8.70
CA PHE A 184 7.13 -0.18 10.09
C PHE A 184 6.89 1.31 10.38
N VAL A 185 7.38 2.21 9.51
CA VAL A 185 7.20 3.67 9.68
C VAL A 185 5.72 4.04 9.59
N TYR A 186 4.99 3.48 8.64
CA TYR A 186 3.56 3.71 8.47
C TYR A 186 2.75 3.11 9.61
N TRP A 187 3.08 1.90 10.09
CA TRP A 187 2.47 1.30 11.27
C TRP A 187 2.63 2.21 12.49
N ARG A 188 3.85 2.67 12.77
CA ARG A 188 4.13 3.57 13.89
C ARG A 188 3.35 4.88 13.77
N GLY A 189 3.44 5.53 12.60
CA GLY A 189 2.78 6.80 12.34
C GLY A 189 1.25 6.71 12.43
N PHE A 190 0.66 5.61 11.98
CA PHE A 190 -0.78 5.39 12.06
C PHE A 190 -1.21 5.24 13.53
N TRP A 191 -0.54 4.41 14.32
CA TRP A 191 -0.85 4.27 15.74
C TRP A 191 -0.61 5.55 16.55
N ASP A 192 0.34 6.38 16.16
CA ASP A 192 0.52 7.71 16.77
C ASP A 192 -0.68 8.63 16.52
N VAL A 193 -1.30 8.55 15.34
CA VAL A 193 -2.55 9.27 15.06
C VAL A 193 -3.70 8.68 15.87
N VAL A 194 -3.88 7.36 15.88
CA VAL A 194 -4.96 6.69 16.64
C VAL A 194 -4.92 7.08 18.11
N ARG A 195 -3.74 7.05 18.75
CA ARG A 195 -3.55 7.46 20.16
C ARG A 195 -3.97 8.90 20.43
N LYS A 196 -3.77 9.82 19.48
CA LYS A 196 -4.18 11.23 19.61
C LYS A 196 -5.70 11.43 19.48
N THR A 197 -6.41 10.44 18.96
CA THR A 197 -7.86 10.48 18.75
C THR A 197 -8.67 9.78 19.85
N VAL A 198 -8.02 9.24 20.88
CA VAL A 198 -8.68 8.59 22.02
C VAL A 198 -9.70 9.54 22.65
N GLY A 199 -10.93 9.06 22.81
CA GLY A 199 -12.06 9.84 23.35
C GLY A 199 -12.82 10.66 22.32
N SER A 200 -12.41 10.68 21.06
CA SER A 200 -13.20 11.23 19.95
C SER A 200 -14.17 10.20 19.37
N GLU A 201 -15.19 10.65 18.65
CA GLU A 201 -16.11 9.78 17.91
C GLU A 201 -15.42 9.00 16.78
N PHE A 202 -14.26 9.45 16.32
CA PHE A 202 -13.49 8.83 15.24
C PHE A 202 -12.58 7.69 15.71
N TYR A 203 -12.42 7.53 17.03
CA TYR A 203 -11.48 6.56 17.60
C TYR A 203 -11.77 5.13 17.14
N GLY A 204 -13.01 4.66 17.29
CA GLY A 204 -13.40 3.29 16.94
C GLY A 204 -13.12 2.94 15.47
N PRO A 205 -13.62 3.72 14.50
CA PRO A 205 -13.31 3.50 13.08
C PRO A 205 -11.82 3.52 12.74
N LEU A 206 -11.04 4.44 13.35
CA LEU A 206 -9.60 4.56 13.10
C LEU A 206 -8.81 3.39 13.72
N GLU A 207 -9.19 2.94 14.92
CA GLU A 207 -8.61 1.79 15.60
C GLU A 207 -8.86 0.50 14.79
N ALA A 208 -10.09 0.28 14.33
CA ALA A 208 -10.44 -0.86 13.49
C ALA A 208 -9.61 -0.88 12.18
N LEU A 209 -9.47 0.28 11.51
CA LEU A 209 -8.62 0.41 10.32
C LEU A 209 -7.14 0.13 10.63
N ALA A 210 -6.64 0.66 11.73
CA ALA A 210 -5.25 0.48 12.14
C ALA A 210 -4.94 -0.97 12.46
N HIS A 211 -5.86 -1.70 13.11
CA HIS A 211 -5.70 -3.14 13.35
C HIS A 211 -5.68 -3.94 12.05
N VAL A 212 -6.60 -3.70 11.12
CA VAL A 212 -6.59 -4.39 9.83
C VAL A 212 -5.31 -4.10 9.05
N PHE A 213 -4.87 -2.83 9.00
CA PHE A 213 -3.60 -2.46 8.37
C PHE A 213 -2.44 -3.21 9.04
N SER A 214 -2.33 -3.14 10.36
CA SER A 214 -1.24 -3.77 11.13
C SER A 214 -1.20 -5.28 10.91
N LEU A 215 -2.33 -5.98 11.08
CA LEU A 215 -2.38 -7.43 10.93
C LEU A 215 -2.14 -7.86 9.47
N SER A 216 -2.56 -7.07 8.48
CA SER A 216 -2.28 -7.36 7.06
C SER A 216 -0.78 -7.32 6.75
N ILE A 217 -0.04 -6.33 7.25
CA ILE A 217 1.41 -6.24 7.03
C ILE A 217 2.15 -7.35 7.80
N LEU A 218 1.65 -7.75 8.98
CA LEU A 218 2.21 -8.87 9.74
C LEU A 218 2.09 -10.21 9.02
N GLN A 219 1.01 -10.42 8.27
CA GLN A 219 0.85 -11.63 7.46
C GLN A 219 1.88 -11.74 6.32
N THR A 220 2.37 -10.60 5.83
CA THR A 220 3.49 -10.62 4.88
C THR A 220 4.82 -10.80 5.62
N ALA A 221 4.98 -10.11 6.75
CA ALA A 221 6.22 -10.06 7.52
C ALA A 221 6.71 -11.42 8.01
N TYR A 222 5.82 -12.32 8.45
CA TYR A 222 6.27 -13.60 9.01
C TYR A 222 6.95 -14.51 7.99
N LYS A 223 6.75 -14.30 6.69
CA LYS A 223 7.43 -15.07 5.62
C LYS A 223 8.93 -14.78 5.59
N ASP A 224 9.33 -13.61 6.06
CA ASP A 224 10.70 -13.12 5.95
C ASP A 224 11.48 -13.25 7.29
N VAL A 225 10.84 -13.71 8.37
CA VAL A 225 11.51 -13.87 9.68
C VAL A 225 12.21 -15.23 9.74
N TYR A 226 13.55 -15.23 9.60
CA TYR A 226 14.37 -16.45 9.68
C TYR A 226 14.56 -16.97 11.12
N SER A 227 14.91 -18.25 11.22
CA SER A 227 15.27 -18.95 12.45
C SER A 227 16.35 -18.18 13.24
N PRO A 228 16.26 -18.06 14.59
CA PRO A 228 15.33 -18.76 15.49
C PRO A 228 14.00 -18.03 15.78
N HIS A 229 13.71 -16.91 15.13
CA HIS A 229 12.58 -16.03 15.50
C HIS A 229 11.32 -16.27 14.65
N SER A 230 11.31 -17.32 13.83
CA SER A 230 10.16 -17.68 13.00
C SER A 230 8.94 -17.98 13.87
N LEU A 231 7.77 -17.48 13.46
CA LEU A 231 6.52 -17.79 14.15
C LEU A 231 6.27 -19.30 14.15
N THR A 232 5.67 -19.81 15.23
CA THR A 232 5.19 -21.20 15.27
C THR A 232 3.97 -21.40 14.36
N GLU A 233 3.62 -22.65 14.02
CA GLU A 233 2.41 -22.92 13.24
C GLU A 233 1.15 -22.44 13.97
N HIS A 234 1.09 -22.62 15.29
CA HIS A 234 0.00 -22.12 16.13
C HIS A 234 -0.12 -20.60 16.04
N GLN A 235 0.98 -19.87 16.21
CA GLN A 235 1.02 -18.41 16.08
C GLN A 235 0.58 -17.92 14.70
N ARG A 236 0.95 -18.63 13.62
CA ARG A 236 0.48 -18.28 12.27
C ARG A 236 -1.04 -18.46 12.14
N LYS A 237 -1.60 -19.54 12.68
CA LYS A 237 -3.05 -19.78 12.65
C LYS A 237 -3.81 -18.72 13.44
N THR A 238 -3.35 -18.38 14.64
CA THR A 238 -4.00 -17.35 15.47
C THR A 238 -3.84 -15.95 14.87
N LEU A 239 -2.73 -15.66 14.17
CA LEU A 239 -2.56 -14.39 13.44
C LEU A 239 -3.56 -14.26 12.28
N VAL A 240 -3.77 -15.34 11.52
CA VAL A 240 -4.79 -15.36 10.45
C VAL A 240 -6.18 -15.16 11.03
N SER A 241 -6.52 -15.89 12.10
CA SER A 241 -7.83 -15.74 12.75
C SER A 241 -8.04 -14.34 13.36
N ALA A 242 -7.00 -13.73 13.95
CA ALA A 242 -7.07 -12.36 14.45
C ALA A 242 -7.29 -11.34 13.31
N TYR A 243 -6.69 -11.57 12.14
CA TYR A 243 -6.92 -10.74 10.97
C TYR A 243 -8.36 -10.83 10.46
N ASP A 244 -8.93 -12.04 10.44
CA ASP A 244 -10.34 -12.24 10.07
C ASP A 244 -11.27 -11.48 11.05
N GLN A 245 -11.02 -11.56 12.37
CA GLN A 245 -11.75 -10.79 13.38
C GLN A 245 -11.61 -9.27 13.19
N ALA A 246 -10.42 -8.79 12.83
CA ALA A 246 -10.20 -7.38 12.55
C ALA A 246 -10.98 -6.92 11.30
N ILE A 247 -11.08 -7.75 10.26
CA ILE A 247 -11.91 -7.47 9.08
C ILE A 247 -13.38 -7.38 9.47
N GLU A 248 -13.88 -8.32 10.27
CA GLU A 248 -15.27 -8.30 10.75
C GLU A 248 -15.58 -7.01 11.52
N THR A 249 -14.69 -6.61 12.43
CA THR A 249 -14.83 -5.36 13.20
C THR A 249 -14.81 -4.13 12.28
N LEU A 250 -13.91 -4.10 11.29
CA LEU A 250 -13.85 -3.00 10.34
C LEU A 250 -15.09 -2.92 9.44
N ALA A 251 -15.72 -4.05 9.12
CA ALA A 251 -16.91 -4.10 8.29
C ALA A 251 -18.07 -3.28 8.90
N GLU A 252 -18.18 -3.27 10.24
CA GLU A 252 -19.16 -2.47 10.99
C GLU A 252 -19.00 -0.95 10.76
N HIS A 253 -17.77 -0.51 10.45
CA HIS A 253 -17.42 0.90 10.23
C HIS A 253 -17.26 1.26 8.74
N SER A 254 -17.31 0.27 7.83
CA SER A 254 -16.94 0.42 6.42
C SER A 254 -17.66 1.56 5.70
N LYS A 255 -18.98 1.68 5.91
CA LYS A 255 -19.80 2.74 5.30
C LYS A 255 -19.34 4.14 5.75
N SER A 256 -19.21 4.36 7.05
CA SER A 256 -18.76 5.64 7.62
C SER A 256 -17.39 6.04 7.10
N ILE A 257 -16.47 5.06 7.00
CA ILE A 257 -15.12 5.29 6.48
C ILE A 257 -15.15 5.69 5.01
N ILE A 258 -15.96 5.02 4.17
CA ILE A 258 -16.08 5.33 2.74
C ILE A 258 -16.70 6.71 2.56
N GLU A 259 -17.77 7.02 3.28
CA GLU A 259 -18.45 8.32 3.24
C GLU A 259 -17.54 9.47 3.70
N ALA A 260 -16.64 9.23 4.66
CA ALA A 260 -15.69 10.22 5.17
C ALA A 260 -14.69 10.73 4.12
N TYR A 261 -14.46 10.00 3.02
CA TYR A 261 -13.65 10.51 1.90
C TYR A 261 -14.34 11.64 1.14
N GLY A 262 -15.68 11.73 1.20
CA GLY A 262 -16.44 12.85 0.66
C GLY A 262 -16.37 13.01 -0.87
N PHE A 263 -16.08 11.93 -1.62
CA PHE A 263 -16.04 11.97 -3.07
C PHE A 263 -17.43 12.24 -3.67
N THR A 264 -17.49 13.16 -4.62
CA THR A 264 -18.69 13.41 -5.43
C THR A 264 -18.84 12.37 -6.53
N ASP A 265 -20.06 12.19 -7.05
CA ASP A 265 -20.33 11.29 -8.18
C ASP A 265 -19.50 11.63 -9.42
N PHE A 266 -19.24 12.93 -9.62
CA PHE A 266 -18.39 13.41 -10.70
C PHE A 266 -16.92 13.01 -10.53
N GLU A 267 -16.39 13.06 -9.30
CA GLU A 267 -15.03 12.63 -9.01
C GLU A 267 -14.88 11.11 -9.07
N MET A 268 -15.90 10.37 -8.62
CA MET A 268 -15.91 8.90 -8.67
C MET A 268 -16.06 8.37 -10.09
N ASP A 269 -16.83 9.05 -10.94
CA ASP A 269 -17.04 8.72 -12.36
C ASP A 269 -17.27 7.21 -12.60
N SER A 270 -18.12 6.60 -11.76
CA SER A 270 -18.35 5.16 -11.74
C SER A 270 -19.83 4.82 -11.62
N ALA A 271 -20.31 4.00 -12.55
CA ALA A 271 -21.66 3.43 -12.49
C ALA A 271 -21.84 2.47 -11.30
N LEU A 272 -20.76 1.93 -10.73
CA LEU A 272 -20.83 0.98 -9.61
C LEU A 272 -20.93 1.67 -8.24
N ALA A 273 -20.69 2.98 -8.18
CA ALA A 273 -20.56 3.72 -6.92
C ALA A 273 -21.56 4.89 -6.82
N ARG A 274 -22.63 4.90 -7.64
CA ARG A 274 -23.64 5.96 -7.59
C ARG A 274 -24.49 5.84 -6.32
N PRO A 275 -24.66 6.92 -5.55
CA PRO A 275 -25.45 6.89 -4.32
C PRO A 275 -26.96 6.93 -4.58
N ASP A 276 -27.37 7.43 -5.74
CA ASP A 276 -28.77 7.69 -6.11
C ASP A 276 -29.41 6.56 -6.95
N MET A 277 -28.65 5.53 -7.31
CA MET A 277 -29.08 4.51 -8.27
C MET A 277 -28.52 3.13 -7.95
N ASP A 278 -29.31 2.09 -8.26
CA ASP A 278 -28.80 0.72 -8.22
C ASP A 278 -27.68 0.51 -9.28
N PRO A 279 -26.58 -0.18 -8.96
CA PRO A 279 -25.47 -0.39 -9.90
C PRO A 279 -25.88 -1.01 -11.24
N TYR A 280 -26.88 -1.89 -11.29
CA TYR A 280 -27.32 -2.52 -12.53
C TYR A 280 -28.10 -1.54 -13.41
N GLU A 281 -28.90 -0.67 -12.81
CA GLU A 281 -29.60 0.41 -13.53
C GLU A 281 -28.59 1.40 -14.12
N ALA A 282 -27.58 1.80 -13.35
CA ALA A 282 -26.54 2.71 -13.78
C ALA A 282 -25.71 2.12 -14.94
N LEU A 283 -25.33 0.84 -14.84
CA LEU A 283 -24.65 0.13 -15.92
C LEU A 283 -25.50 0.04 -17.18
N TRP A 284 -26.80 -0.27 -17.04
CA TRP A 284 -27.73 -0.33 -18.17
C TRP A 284 -27.88 1.04 -18.85
N GLN A 285 -28.05 2.10 -18.06
CA GLN A 285 -28.14 3.47 -18.56
C GLN A 285 -26.88 3.87 -19.31
N GLY A 286 -25.70 3.66 -18.71
CA GLY A 286 -24.41 3.95 -19.32
C GLY A 286 -24.19 3.16 -20.61
N ALA A 287 -24.55 1.88 -20.61
CA ALA A 287 -24.48 1.05 -21.81
C ALA A 287 -25.37 1.59 -22.92
N ARG A 288 -26.61 2.01 -22.63
CA ARG A 288 -27.55 2.62 -23.61
C ARG A 288 -27.01 3.91 -24.22
N GLN A 289 -26.32 4.73 -23.42
CA GLN A 289 -25.75 6.00 -23.86
C GLN A 289 -24.43 5.86 -24.63
N SER A 290 -23.85 4.66 -24.68
CA SER A 290 -22.64 4.39 -25.47
C SER A 290 -22.82 4.80 -26.93
N GLU A 291 -21.81 5.49 -27.48
CA GLU A 291 -21.73 5.86 -28.89
C GLU A 291 -21.94 4.65 -29.81
N MET A 292 -21.55 3.45 -29.35
CA MET A 292 -21.71 2.21 -30.10
C MET A 292 -23.17 1.90 -30.48
N ASN A 293 -24.14 2.28 -29.65
CA ASN A 293 -25.55 2.02 -29.94
C ASN A 293 -26.14 2.93 -31.02
N ASN A 294 -25.45 4.04 -31.31
CA ASN A 294 -25.87 5.00 -32.33
C ASN A 294 -25.26 4.70 -33.70
N PHE A 295 -24.33 3.75 -33.82
CA PHE A 295 -23.76 3.30 -35.10
C PHE A 295 -24.68 2.38 -35.91
N ARG A 296 -25.99 2.66 -35.94
CA ARG A 296 -26.99 1.84 -36.67
C ARG A 296 -26.71 1.74 -38.16
N GLU A 297 -26.07 2.75 -38.75
CA GLU A 297 -25.73 2.79 -40.18
C GLU A 297 -24.40 2.09 -40.49
N ILE A 298 -23.46 2.07 -39.54
CA ILE A 298 -22.12 1.49 -39.73
C ILE A 298 -22.13 -0.01 -39.43
N TRP A 299 -22.98 -0.48 -38.52
CA TRP A 299 -23.04 -1.90 -38.15
C TRP A 299 -23.33 -2.84 -39.33
N PRO A 300 -24.33 -2.55 -40.19
CA PRO A 300 -24.57 -3.34 -41.39
C PRO A 300 -23.36 -3.35 -42.34
N LEU A 301 -22.70 -2.20 -42.54
CA LEU A 301 -21.51 -2.09 -43.37
C LEU A 301 -20.34 -2.97 -42.86
N ILE A 302 -20.10 -2.98 -41.54
CA ILE A 302 -19.06 -3.82 -40.92
C ILE A 302 -19.40 -5.31 -41.11
N VAL A 303 -20.65 -5.69 -40.90
CA VAL A 303 -21.10 -7.08 -41.05
C VAL A 303 -20.97 -7.54 -42.50
N ASP A 304 -21.39 -6.70 -43.46
CA ASP A 304 -21.33 -7.04 -44.88
C ASP A 304 -19.90 -7.07 -45.41
N ALA A 305 -19.04 -6.15 -44.97
CA ALA A 305 -17.61 -6.21 -45.27
C ALA A 305 -16.99 -7.53 -44.77
N ARG A 306 -17.28 -7.97 -43.53
CA ARG A 306 -16.80 -9.27 -43.01
C ARG A 306 -17.29 -10.46 -43.82
N LYS A 307 -18.55 -10.45 -44.29
CA LYS A 307 -19.08 -11.51 -45.17
C LYS A 307 -18.37 -11.55 -46.53
N ILE A 308 -17.98 -10.40 -47.08
CA ILE A 308 -17.22 -10.33 -48.33
C ILE A 308 -15.84 -10.95 -48.13
N TRP A 309 -15.13 -10.57 -47.07
CA TRP A 309 -13.80 -11.12 -46.75
C TRP A 309 -13.83 -12.63 -46.52
N ARG A 310 -14.82 -13.15 -45.78
CA ARG A 310 -14.97 -14.60 -45.57
C ARG A 310 -15.18 -15.36 -46.89
N ARG A 311 -16.01 -14.82 -47.80
CA ARG A 311 -16.22 -15.43 -49.13
C ARG A 311 -14.93 -15.49 -49.95
N LEU A 312 -14.14 -14.43 -49.93
CA LEU A 312 -12.84 -14.38 -50.62
C LEU A 312 -11.83 -15.40 -50.05
N GLU A 313 -11.83 -15.62 -48.73
CA GLU A 313 -10.99 -16.64 -48.10
C GLU A 313 -11.43 -18.06 -48.47
N GLU A 314 -12.75 -18.33 -48.48
CA GLU A 314 -13.31 -19.62 -48.89
C GLU A 314 -13.05 -19.93 -50.37
N GLU A 315 -13.07 -18.91 -51.24
CA GLU A 315 -12.73 -19.07 -52.66
C GLU A 315 -11.23 -19.33 -52.85
N LYS A 316 -10.35 -18.66 -52.10
CA LYS A 316 -8.91 -18.93 -52.11
C LYS A 316 -8.56 -20.33 -51.61
N ALA A 317 -9.29 -20.86 -50.62
CA ALA A 317 -9.06 -22.19 -50.08
C ALA A 317 -9.49 -23.34 -51.01
N LYS A 318 -10.24 -23.04 -52.08
CA LYS A 318 -10.68 -24.01 -53.10
C LYS A 318 -9.75 -24.09 -54.31
N LEU A 319 -8.74 -23.22 -54.37
CA LEU A 319 -7.68 -23.18 -55.38
C LEU A 319 -6.43 -23.91 -54.85
#